data_AF-A0AAW2TVQ8-F1
#
_entry.id   AF-A0AAW2TVQ8-F1
#
_cell.length_a   1.000
_cell.length_b   1.000
_cell.length_c   1.000
_cell.angle_alpha   90.00
_cell.angle_beta   90.00
_cell.angle_gamma   90.00
#
_symmetry.space_group_name_H-M   'P 1'
#
loop_
_entity.id
_entity.type
_entity.pdbx_description
1 polymer ?
#
loop_
_entity_poly.entity_id
_entity_poly.type
_entity_poly.pdbx_seq_one_letter_code
_entity_poly.pdbx_strand_id
1 'polypeptide(L)'
;MNLGTVVEVMENLAYLANASNLVLYLSEYMHFSPSESANSVTNFMGTAFLLALLGGFLSDAFFTSYQIYLISALIEFLGLVILTIQARSGSLKPPKCEPGSPDIPCQQVHGGKAAMLFLGLYLVALGVGGIKGSLPAHGAEQFDESTPQGRKQRSTFFNYFVFSLSAGALIAVTLVVWIEDNKGWEWGFGVSTLTIFLSIPIFLAGSAFYRNKIPLGSPLTTIGKVLIASLLNSCMPRSSSNAIASMSTSPSPTPLSEEEIATGNSKDTKPSHESPSESLKFLNRAVVNKPACNMLKCSVQQLEEVKIVIKILPVFGCTIMLNCCLAQLSTFSVQQAATMNTKLGSLKVHQPLFPFSLLSSS
;
A
#
# COMPACT_ATOMS: atom_id res chain seq x y z
N MET A 1 18.84 -16.51 -7.51
CA MET A 1 17.96 -15.32 -7.63
C MET A 1 16.54 -15.83 -7.74
N ASN A 2 15.65 -15.46 -6.83
CA ASN A 2 14.28 -15.97 -6.83
C ASN A 2 13.50 -15.36 -8.00
N LEU A 3 12.61 -16.11 -8.66
CA LEU A 3 11.81 -15.57 -9.76
C LEU A 3 10.94 -14.38 -9.29
N GLY A 4 10.58 -14.35 -8.01
CA GLY A 4 9.88 -13.20 -7.40
C GLY A 4 10.67 -11.88 -7.44
N THR A 5 12.01 -11.89 -7.30
CA THR A 5 12.80 -10.66 -7.41
C THR A 5 12.89 -10.17 -8.86
N VAL A 6 12.89 -11.09 -9.84
CA VAL A 6 12.87 -10.71 -11.27
C VAL A 6 11.54 -10.04 -11.62
N VAL A 7 10.45 -10.63 -11.16
CA VAL A 7 9.10 -10.09 -11.33
C VAL A 7 8.96 -8.71 -10.67
N GLU A 8 9.58 -8.51 -9.49
CA GLU A 8 9.61 -7.20 -8.83
C GLU A 8 10.31 -6.13 -9.68
N VAL A 9 11.44 -6.45 -10.35
CA VAL A 9 12.09 -5.50 -11.27
C VAL A 9 11.11 -5.07 -12.36
N MET A 10 10.35 -6.03 -12.90
CA MET A 10 9.44 -5.82 -14.02
C MET A 10 8.21 -5.00 -13.61
N GLU A 11 7.60 -5.30 -12.47
CA GLU A 11 6.49 -4.50 -11.92
C GLU A 11 6.95 -3.09 -11.59
N ASN A 12 8.04 -2.95 -10.83
CA ASN A 12 8.44 -1.63 -10.36
C ASN A 12 8.93 -0.75 -11.52
N LEU A 13 9.51 -1.36 -12.55
CA LEU A 13 9.82 -0.68 -13.81
C LEU A 13 8.55 -0.14 -14.48
N ALA A 14 7.55 -1.00 -14.71
CA ALA A 14 6.31 -0.59 -15.38
C ALA A 14 5.56 0.48 -14.57
N TYR A 15 5.42 0.29 -13.25
CA TYR A 15 4.78 1.26 -12.37
C TYR A 15 5.46 2.62 -12.41
N LEU A 16 6.79 2.67 -12.21
CA LEU A 16 7.51 3.94 -12.13
C LEU A 16 7.63 4.64 -13.48
N ALA A 17 7.75 3.91 -14.60
CA ALA A 17 7.75 4.51 -15.92
C ALA A 17 6.44 5.29 -16.12
N ASN A 18 5.32 4.62 -15.89
CA ASN A 18 4.00 5.23 -16.00
C ASN A 18 3.84 6.37 -14.96
N ALA A 19 4.14 6.16 -13.68
CA ALA A 19 3.88 7.15 -12.64
C ALA A 19 4.73 8.42 -12.79
N SER A 20 6.00 8.29 -13.17
CA SER A 20 6.96 9.42 -13.17
C SER A 20 6.75 10.39 -14.31
N ASN A 21 6.26 9.92 -15.47
CA ASN A 21 6.11 10.74 -16.65
C ASN A 21 4.64 11.04 -17.02
N LEU A 22 3.66 10.32 -16.43
CA LEU A 22 2.23 10.48 -16.72
C LEU A 22 1.74 11.93 -16.62
N VAL A 23 2.35 12.78 -15.78
CA VAL A 23 1.99 14.20 -15.69
C VAL A 23 2.16 14.94 -17.04
N LEU A 24 3.16 14.56 -17.83
CA LEU A 24 3.38 15.10 -19.17
C LEU A 24 2.40 14.52 -20.18
N TYR A 25 2.07 13.24 -20.09
CA TYR A 25 1.01 12.65 -20.93
C TYR A 25 -0.34 13.36 -20.74
N LEU A 26 -0.72 13.60 -19.49
CA LEU A 26 -1.97 14.27 -19.15
C LEU A 26 -2.00 15.72 -19.63
N SER A 27 -0.87 16.42 -19.52
CA SER A 27 -0.79 17.82 -19.92
C SER A 27 -0.66 17.99 -21.45
N GLU A 28 0.24 17.26 -22.09
CA GLU A 28 0.58 17.44 -23.51
C GLU A 28 -0.35 16.68 -24.46
N TYR A 29 -0.82 15.48 -24.09
CA TYR A 29 -1.63 14.64 -24.98
C TYR A 29 -3.11 14.61 -24.62
N MET A 30 -3.46 14.83 -23.35
CA MET A 30 -4.86 14.91 -22.90
C MET A 30 -5.33 16.36 -22.64
N HIS A 31 -4.41 17.32 -22.79
CA HIS A 31 -4.64 18.76 -22.62
C HIS A 31 -5.22 19.16 -21.27
N PHE A 32 -4.97 18.38 -20.21
CA PHE A 32 -5.33 18.81 -18.87
C PHE A 32 -4.46 19.99 -18.44
N SER A 33 -5.03 20.87 -17.61
CA SER A 33 -4.24 21.95 -17.01
C SER A 33 -3.13 21.36 -16.13
N PRO A 34 -2.04 22.12 -15.87
CA PRO A 34 -0.94 21.62 -15.04
C PRO A 34 -1.39 21.11 -13.67
N SER A 35 -2.33 21.81 -13.02
CA SER A 35 -2.90 21.45 -11.73
C SER A 35 -3.78 20.20 -11.79
N GLU A 36 -4.63 20.07 -12.81
CA GLU A 36 -5.47 18.86 -13.01
C GLU A 36 -4.62 17.63 -13.30
N SER A 37 -3.55 17.80 -14.08
CA SER A 37 -2.58 16.73 -14.38
C SER A 37 -1.88 16.27 -13.10
N ALA A 38 -1.37 17.20 -12.30
CA ALA A 38 -0.70 16.89 -11.03
C ALA A 38 -1.66 16.21 -10.04
N ASN A 39 -2.90 16.70 -9.90
CA ASN A 39 -3.91 16.08 -9.05
C ASN A 39 -4.27 14.67 -9.53
N SER A 40 -4.40 14.45 -10.84
CA SER A 40 -4.72 13.13 -11.39
C SER A 40 -3.60 12.12 -11.14
N VAL A 41 -2.33 12.51 -11.33
CA VAL A 41 -1.17 11.64 -11.05
C VAL A 41 -1.05 11.31 -9.56
N THR A 42 -1.16 12.32 -8.70
CA THR A 42 -1.09 12.10 -7.24
C THR A 42 -2.26 11.27 -6.73
N ASN A 43 -3.47 11.47 -7.26
CA ASN A 43 -4.62 10.60 -6.98
C ASN A 43 -4.39 9.17 -7.45
N PHE A 44 -3.84 8.96 -8.65
CA PHE A 44 -3.48 7.64 -9.16
C PHE A 44 -2.48 6.93 -8.25
N MET A 45 -1.35 7.57 -7.92
CA MET A 45 -0.32 7.01 -7.05
C MET A 45 -0.85 6.75 -5.64
N GLY A 46 -1.56 7.72 -5.06
CA GLY A 46 -2.19 7.58 -3.74
C GLY A 46 -3.20 6.44 -3.70
N THR A 47 -4.01 6.30 -4.75
CA THR A 47 -4.96 5.18 -4.88
C THR A 47 -4.23 3.85 -4.95
N ALA A 48 -3.15 3.72 -5.73
CA ALA A 48 -2.37 2.49 -5.81
C ALA A 48 -1.80 2.08 -4.43
N PHE A 49 -1.26 3.03 -3.65
CA PHE A 49 -0.77 2.75 -2.30
C PHE A 49 -1.88 2.41 -1.30
N LEU A 50 -3.05 3.05 -1.37
CA LEU A 50 -4.21 2.68 -0.56
C LEU A 50 -4.73 1.27 -0.92
N LEU A 51 -4.77 0.95 -2.22
CA LEU A 51 -5.15 -0.37 -2.70
C LEU A 51 -4.11 -1.43 -2.34
N ALA A 52 -2.85 -1.08 -2.05
CA ALA A 52 -1.87 -2.02 -1.51
C ALA A 52 -2.23 -2.51 -0.10
N LEU A 53 -2.81 -1.65 0.74
CA LEU A 53 -3.35 -2.07 2.03
C LEU A 53 -4.50 -3.07 1.83
N LEU A 54 -5.37 -2.83 0.83
CA LEU A 54 -6.44 -3.75 0.48
C LEU A 54 -5.90 -5.08 -0.07
N GLY A 55 -4.88 -5.04 -0.93
CA GLY A 55 -4.22 -6.22 -1.47
C GLY A 55 -3.62 -7.11 -0.39
N GLY A 56 -2.88 -6.51 0.56
CA GLY A 56 -2.34 -7.22 1.71
C GLY A 56 -3.44 -7.78 2.61
N PHE A 57 -4.49 -7.01 2.88
CA PHE A 57 -5.65 -7.48 3.63
C PHE A 57 -6.31 -8.71 2.99
N LEU A 58 -6.54 -8.69 1.67
CA LEU A 58 -7.16 -9.80 0.95
C LEU A 58 -6.25 -11.05 0.96
N SER A 59 -4.94 -10.85 0.85
CA SER A 59 -3.90 -11.89 0.94
C SER A 59 -3.83 -12.54 2.34
N ASP A 60 -4.10 -11.78 3.40
CA ASP A 60 -4.05 -12.29 4.77
C ASP A 60 -5.37 -12.96 5.20
N ALA A 61 -6.50 -12.50 4.66
CA ALA A 61 -7.83 -12.86 5.12
C ALA A 61 -8.56 -13.90 4.26
N PHE A 62 -8.40 -13.88 2.92
CA PHE A 62 -9.28 -14.63 2.02
C PHE A 62 -8.54 -15.46 0.96
N PHE A 63 -7.54 -14.88 0.31
CA PHE A 63 -6.82 -15.49 -0.81
C PHE A 63 -5.36 -15.68 -0.48
N THR A 64 -4.66 -16.59 -1.15
CA THR A 64 -3.20 -16.68 -0.96
C THR A 64 -2.49 -15.52 -1.65
N SER A 65 -1.32 -15.13 -1.13
CA SER A 65 -0.45 -14.11 -1.73
C SER A 65 -0.16 -14.39 -3.22
N TYR A 66 -0.01 -15.67 -3.57
CA TYR A 66 0.14 -16.15 -4.95
C TYR A 66 -1.06 -15.83 -5.85
N GLN A 67 -2.29 -16.08 -5.36
CA GLN A 67 -3.52 -15.78 -6.12
C GLN A 67 -3.73 -14.28 -6.28
N ILE A 68 -3.50 -13.51 -5.21
CA ILE A 68 -3.62 -12.04 -5.26
C ILE A 68 -2.64 -11.47 -6.28
N TYR A 69 -1.37 -11.92 -6.28
CA TYR A 69 -0.40 -11.48 -7.28
C TYR A 69 -0.91 -11.74 -8.72
N LEU A 70 -1.35 -12.95 -9.03
CA LEU A 70 -1.78 -13.30 -10.40
C LEU A 70 -3.00 -12.51 -10.86
N ILE A 71 -4.02 -12.40 -10.01
CA ILE A 71 -5.23 -11.62 -10.31
C ILE A 71 -4.84 -10.15 -10.54
N SER A 72 -3.97 -9.61 -9.69
CA SER A 72 -3.56 -8.22 -9.74
C SER A 72 -2.70 -7.92 -10.97
N ALA A 73 -1.77 -8.81 -11.34
CA ALA A 73 -0.98 -8.69 -12.57
C ALA A 73 -1.84 -8.74 -13.84
N LEU A 74 -2.90 -9.56 -13.86
CA LEU A 74 -3.86 -9.58 -14.97
C LEU A 74 -4.69 -8.30 -15.05
N ILE A 75 -5.11 -7.75 -13.91
CA ILE A 75 -5.84 -6.48 -13.83
C ILE A 75 -4.94 -5.33 -14.28
N GLU A 76 -3.69 -5.29 -13.83
CA GLU A 76 -2.70 -4.29 -14.25
C GLU A 76 -2.46 -4.37 -15.76
N PHE A 77 -2.22 -5.58 -16.28
CA PHE A 77 -2.06 -5.81 -17.71
C PHE A 77 -3.25 -5.29 -18.51
N LEU A 78 -4.48 -5.56 -18.08
CA LEU A 78 -5.68 -5.06 -18.75
C LEU A 78 -5.75 -3.52 -18.73
N GLY A 79 -5.42 -2.90 -17.59
CA GLY A 79 -5.35 -1.44 -17.47
C GLY A 79 -4.33 -0.83 -18.43
N LEU A 80 -3.14 -1.43 -18.53
CA LEU A 80 -2.08 -0.99 -19.45
C LEU A 80 -2.45 -1.22 -20.92
N VAL A 81 -3.16 -2.30 -21.25
CA VAL A 81 -3.70 -2.53 -22.60
C VAL A 81 -4.68 -1.42 -22.98
N ILE A 82 -5.60 -1.04 -22.08
CA ILE A 82 -6.55 0.06 -22.32
C ILE A 82 -5.80 1.37 -22.59
N LEU A 83 -4.82 1.71 -21.75
CA LEU A 83 -4.00 2.91 -21.91
C LEU A 83 -3.18 2.89 -23.20
N THR A 84 -2.60 1.73 -23.56
CA THR A 84 -1.83 1.56 -24.80
C THR A 84 -2.72 1.72 -26.04
N ILE A 85 -3.93 1.14 -26.04
CA ILE A 85 -4.89 1.29 -27.13
C ILE A 85 -5.31 2.76 -27.29
N GLN A 86 -5.60 3.44 -26.18
CA GLN A 86 -5.91 4.87 -26.19
C GLN A 86 -4.72 5.72 -26.66
N ALA A 87 -3.50 5.36 -26.27
CA ALA A 87 -2.28 6.02 -26.70
C ALA A 87 -2.00 5.83 -28.21
N ARG A 88 -2.34 4.67 -28.77
CA ARG A 88 -2.13 4.37 -30.20
C ARG A 88 -3.20 4.99 -31.10
N SER A 89 -4.44 5.07 -30.64
CA SER A 89 -5.55 5.55 -31.46
C SER A 89 -5.66 7.07 -31.43
N GLY A 90 -5.32 7.72 -32.55
CA GLY A 90 -5.52 9.17 -32.72
C GLY A 90 -6.99 9.60 -32.53
N SER A 91 -7.96 8.72 -32.80
CA SER A 91 -9.39 9.00 -32.59
C SER A 91 -9.80 9.01 -31.11
N LEU A 92 -9.04 8.35 -30.23
CA LEU A 92 -9.31 8.27 -28.79
C LEU A 92 -8.60 9.35 -27.97
N LYS A 93 -7.81 10.20 -28.65
CA LYS A 93 -7.18 11.39 -28.09
C LYS A 93 -7.93 12.68 -28.51
N PRO A 94 -7.70 13.79 -27.81
CA PRO A 94 -7.94 15.11 -28.36
C PRO A 94 -7.14 15.36 -29.65
N PRO A 95 -7.64 16.22 -30.57
CA PRO A 95 -6.86 16.64 -31.73
C PRO A 95 -5.58 17.35 -31.28
N LYS A 96 -4.47 17.19 -32.02
CA LYS A 96 -3.20 17.83 -31.67
C LYS A 96 -3.34 19.34 -31.67
N CYS A 97 -2.77 19.95 -30.64
CA CYS A 97 -2.70 21.39 -30.46
C CYS A 97 -1.26 21.86 -30.50
N GLU A 98 -0.98 22.95 -31.21
CA GLU A 98 0.28 23.68 -31.03
C GLU A 98 0.04 24.91 -30.13
N PRO A 99 0.75 25.03 -29.00
CA PRO A 99 0.64 26.22 -28.15
C PRO A 99 1.19 27.44 -28.91
N GLY A 100 0.29 28.29 -29.40
CA GLY A 100 0.64 29.51 -30.14
C GLY A 100 -0.22 29.80 -31.39
N SER A 101 -1.05 28.86 -31.86
CA SER A 101 -2.01 29.12 -32.93
C SER A 101 -3.25 29.87 -32.39
N PRO A 102 -3.60 31.06 -32.89
CA PRO A 102 -4.66 31.91 -32.32
C PRO A 102 -6.10 31.40 -32.54
N ASP A 103 -6.32 30.43 -33.42
CA ASP A 103 -7.68 30.12 -33.91
C ASP A 103 -8.37 28.91 -33.26
N ILE A 104 -7.67 28.07 -32.47
CA ILE A 104 -8.28 26.87 -31.87
C ILE A 104 -7.79 26.66 -30.42
N PRO A 105 -8.61 26.92 -29.38
CA PRO A 105 -8.25 26.59 -28.01
C PRO A 105 -8.16 25.07 -27.83
N CYS A 106 -7.16 24.62 -27.08
CA CYS A 106 -6.95 23.20 -26.85
C CYS A 106 -8.06 22.61 -26.02
N GLN A 107 -8.81 21.73 -26.67
CA GLN A 107 -9.92 21.07 -26.02
C GLN A 107 -9.38 19.91 -25.17
N GLN A 108 -9.70 19.97 -23.88
CA GLN A 108 -9.39 18.90 -22.92
C GLN A 108 -10.12 17.62 -23.30
N VAL A 109 -9.58 16.46 -22.93
CA VAL A 109 -10.29 15.19 -23.12
C VAL A 109 -11.59 15.17 -22.29
N HIS A 110 -12.71 14.79 -22.91
CA HIS A 110 -14.03 14.80 -22.28
C HIS A 110 -14.87 13.58 -22.68
N GLY A 111 -15.93 13.32 -21.92
CA GLY A 111 -16.87 12.23 -22.16
C GLY A 111 -16.22 10.84 -22.09
N GLY A 112 -16.58 9.96 -23.04
CA GLY A 112 -16.12 8.57 -23.05
C GLY A 112 -14.60 8.38 -23.14
N LYS A 113 -13.88 9.31 -23.79
CA LYS A 113 -12.41 9.27 -23.88
C LYS A 113 -11.76 9.48 -22.51
N ALA A 114 -12.27 10.43 -21.73
CA ALA A 114 -11.78 10.67 -20.37
C ALA A 114 -12.13 9.50 -19.44
N ALA A 115 -13.34 8.94 -19.57
CA ALA A 115 -13.74 7.75 -18.81
C ALA A 115 -12.82 6.55 -19.09
N MET A 116 -12.45 6.32 -20.36
CA MET A 116 -11.50 5.27 -20.74
C MET A 116 -10.12 5.46 -20.11
N LEU A 117 -9.61 6.70 -20.09
CA LEU A 117 -8.33 7.05 -19.48
C LEU A 117 -8.31 6.74 -17.98
N PHE A 118 -9.31 7.23 -17.24
CA PHE A 118 -9.39 7.00 -15.80
C PHE A 118 -9.68 5.53 -15.46
N LEU A 119 -10.48 4.83 -16.28
CA LEU A 119 -10.68 3.39 -16.14
C LEU A 119 -9.35 2.63 -16.26
N GLY A 120 -8.55 2.96 -17.29
CA GLY A 120 -7.21 2.38 -17.46
C GLY A 120 -6.30 2.68 -16.27
N LEU A 121 -6.20 3.94 -15.86
CA LEU A 121 -5.36 4.37 -14.72
C LEU A 121 -5.76 3.67 -13.42
N TYR A 122 -7.05 3.58 -13.11
CA TYR A 122 -7.50 2.95 -11.86
C TYR A 122 -7.45 1.43 -11.89
N LEU A 123 -7.55 0.79 -13.06
CA LEU A 123 -7.23 -0.64 -13.21
C LEU A 123 -5.74 -0.89 -12.95
N VAL A 124 -4.84 -0.07 -13.51
CA VAL A 124 -3.41 -0.15 -13.20
C VAL A 124 -3.18 0.06 -11.71
N ALA A 125 -3.78 1.07 -11.09
CA ALA A 125 -3.64 1.32 -9.65
C ALA A 125 -4.12 0.13 -8.79
N LEU A 126 -5.21 -0.53 -9.19
CA LEU A 126 -5.71 -1.72 -8.52
C LEU A 126 -4.75 -2.91 -8.63
N GLY A 127 -4.21 -3.15 -9.83
CA GLY A 127 -3.24 -4.20 -10.05
C GLY A 127 -1.92 -3.97 -9.30
N VAL A 128 -1.36 -2.77 -9.42
CA VAL A 128 -0.14 -2.36 -8.68
C VAL A 128 -0.36 -2.48 -7.17
N GLY A 129 -1.50 -2.02 -6.66
CA GLY A 129 -1.83 -2.14 -5.24
C GLY A 129 -1.81 -3.61 -4.79
N GLY A 130 -2.53 -4.48 -5.50
CA GLY A 130 -2.56 -5.90 -5.18
C GLY A 130 -1.19 -6.58 -5.22
N ILE A 131 -0.35 -6.25 -6.19
CA ILE A 131 1.03 -6.78 -6.29
C ILE A 131 1.87 -6.28 -5.12
N LYS A 132 1.93 -4.96 -4.87
CA LYS A 132 2.75 -4.38 -3.80
C LYS A 132 2.29 -4.86 -2.41
N GLY A 133 1.01 -5.15 -2.24
CA GLY A 133 0.44 -5.69 -1.00
C GLY A 133 0.74 -7.17 -0.75
N SER A 134 1.04 -7.96 -1.79
CA SER A 134 1.14 -9.43 -1.69
C SER A 134 2.51 -10.00 -2.03
N LEU A 135 3.26 -9.41 -2.97
CA LEU A 135 4.51 -9.97 -3.50
C LEU A 135 5.66 -9.99 -2.47
N PRO A 136 5.91 -8.94 -1.66
CA PRO A 136 6.93 -8.99 -0.63
C PRO A 136 6.63 -10.04 0.45
N ALA A 137 5.35 -10.15 0.84
CA ALA A 137 4.88 -11.13 1.80
C ALA A 137 5.08 -12.55 1.23
N HIS A 138 4.65 -12.80 0.00
CA HIS A 138 4.84 -14.06 -0.69
C HIS A 138 6.31 -14.49 -0.74
N GLY A 139 7.22 -13.57 -1.07
CA GLY A 139 8.65 -13.83 -1.11
C GLY A 139 9.25 -14.15 0.26
N ALA A 140 8.79 -13.46 1.30
CA ALA A 140 9.19 -13.74 2.68
C ALA A 140 8.72 -15.12 3.17
N GLU A 141 7.53 -15.55 2.76
CA GLU A 141 6.91 -16.83 3.12
C GLU A 141 7.64 -18.06 2.57
N GLN A 142 8.53 -17.87 1.59
CA GLN A 142 9.34 -18.96 1.04
C GLN A 142 10.40 -19.48 2.01
N PHE A 143 10.71 -18.71 3.06
CA PHE A 143 11.79 -19.02 3.98
C PHE A 143 11.25 -19.37 5.37
N ASP A 144 11.85 -20.36 6.03
CA ASP A 144 11.46 -20.77 7.37
C ASP A 144 12.05 -19.81 8.43
N GLU A 145 11.18 -19.13 9.17
CA GLU A 145 11.56 -18.20 10.23
C GLU A 145 12.08 -18.90 11.50
N SER A 146 11.71 -20.17 11.71
CA SER A 146 12.12 -20.93 12.90
C SER A 146 13.60 -21.34 12.89
N THR A 147 14.21 -21.41 11.69
CA THR A 147 15.60 -21.83 11.53
C THR A 147 16.53 -20.61 11.38
N PRO A 148 17.75 -20.63 11.97
CA PRO A 148 18.74 -19.58 11.75
C PRO A 148 19.09 -19.37 10.26
N GLN A 149 19.15 -20.46 9.50
CA GLN A 149 19.48 -20.42 8.08
C GLN A 149 18.36 -19.79 7.25
N GLY A 150 17.09 -20.12 7.50
CA GLY A 150 15.95 -19.52 6.80
C GLY A 150 15.81 -18.02 7.09
N ARG A 151 16.05 -17.58 8.34
CA ARG A 151 16.11 -16.14 8.68
C ARG A 151 17.20 -15.40 7.90
N LYS A 152 18.40 -15.99 7.79
CA LYS A 152 19.49 -15.41 7.00
C LYS A 152 19.12 -15.30 5.51
N GLN A 153 18.53 -16.36 4.94
CA GLN A 153 18.08 -16.36 3.55
C GLN A 153 16.97 -15.33 3.28
N ARG A 154 16.02 -15.16 4.21
CA ARG A 154 14.97 -14.13 4.14
C ARG A 154 15.55 -12.72 4.14
N SER A 155 16.54 -12.46 5.00
CA SER A 155 17.25 -11.16 5.00
C SER A 155 17.99 -10.92 3.68
N THR A 156 18.69 -11.92 3.16
CA THR A 156 19.34 -11.85 1.84
C THR A 156 18.31 -11.61 0.72
N PHE A 157 17.15 -12.27 0.77
CA PHE A 157 16.06 -12.02 -0.17
C PHE A 157 15.61 -10.55 -0.15
N PHE A 158 15.38 -9.96 1.02
CA PHE A 158 14.99 -8.54 1.11
C PHE A 158 16.08 -7.59 0.61
N ASN A 159 17.37 -7.92 0.81
CA ASN A 159 18.45 -7.14 0.20
C ASN A 159 18.37 -7.16 -1.34
N TYR A 160 18.14 -8.34 -1.94
CA TYR A 160 17.94 -8.45 -3.38
C TYR A 160 16.62 -7.81 -3.85
N PHE A 161 15.57 -7.85 -3.04
CA PHE A 161 14.29 -7.22 -3.32
C PHE A 161 14.44 -5.69 -3.41
N VAL A 162 15.12 -5.08 -2.45
CA VAL A 162 15.43 -3.63 -2.47
C VAL A 162 16.35 -3.28 -3.65
N PHE A 163 17.35 -4.11 -3.95
CA PHE A 163 18.15 -3.93 -5.15
C PHE A 163 17.31 -3.99 -6.43
N SER A 164 16.33 -4.90 -6.49
CA SER A 164 15.42 -5.07 -7.62
C SER A 164 14.51 -3.85 -7.82
N LEU A 165 13.98 -3.29 -6.74
CA LEU A 165 13.25 -2.01 -6.75
C LEU A 165 14.10 -0.90 -7.38
N SER A 166 15.32 -0.71 -6.88
CA SER A 166 16.23 0.33 -7.40
C SER A 166 16.61 0.11 -8.86
N ALA A 167 16.88 -1.14 -9.26
CA ALA A 167 17.20 -1.48 -10.64
C ALA A 167 16.02 -1.21 -11.59
N GLY A 168 14.81 -1.63 -11.22
CA GLY A 168 13.60 -1.36 -11.99
C GLY A 168 13.32 0.14 -12.11
N ALA A 169 13.47 0.88 -11.01
CA ALA A 169 13.33 2.33 -10.97
C ALA A 169 14.31 3.02 -11.91
N LEU A 170 15.59 2.65 -11.87
CA LEU A 170 16.62 3.22 -12.72
C LEU A 170 16.32 2.99 -14.20
N ILE A 171 15.92 1.77 -14.58
CA ILE A 171 15.56 1.44 -15.97
C ILE A 171 14.33 2.22 -16.41
N ALA A 172 13.31 2.34 -15.55
CA ALA A 172 12.10 3.09 -15.85
C ALA A 172 12.38 4.56 -16.17
N VAL A 173 13.02 5.29 -15.25
CA VAL A 173 13.24 6.73 -15.38
C VAL A 173 14.30 7.11 -16.42
N THR A 174 15.08 6.14 -16.91
CA THR A 174 16.09 6.35 -17.96
C THR A 174 15.61 5.85 -19.32
N LEU A 175 15.44 4.55 -19.50
CA LEU A 175 15.16 3.94 -20.79
C LEU A 175 13.69 4.13 -21.20
N VAL A 176 12.74 3.85 -20.31
CA VAL A 176 11.32 3.90 -20.68
C VAL A 176 10.85 5.34 -20.87
N VAL A 177 11.25 6.24 -19.98
CA VAL A 177 11.00 7.69 -20.14
C VAL A 177 11.64 8.22 -21.43
N TRP A 178 12.86 7.80 -21.78
CA TRP A 178 13.46 8.17 -23.07
C TRP A 178 12.59 7.68 -24.26
N ILE A 179 12.03 6.48 -24.19
CA ILE A 179 11.11 5.96 -25.21
C ILE A 179 9.83 6.81 -25.26
N GLU A 180 9.23 7.14 -24.13
CA GLU A 180 8.03 7.98 -24.05
C GLU A 180 8.25 9.35 -24.70
N ASP A 181 9.36 10.01 -24.34
CA ASP A 181 9.67 11.37 -24.78
C ASP A 181 10.12 11.44 -26.25
N ASN A 182 10.81 10.41 -26.77
CA ASN A 182 11.44 10.45 -28.10
C ASN A 182 10.73 9.59 -29.16
N LYS A 183 10.14 8.45 -28.77
CA LYS A 183 9.43 7.53 -29.68
C LYS A 183 7.91 7.65 -29.54
N GLY A 184 7.44 8.17 -28.41
CA GLY A 184 6.03 8.45 -28.14
C GLY A 184 5.41 7.46 -27.14
N TRP A 185 4.31 7.92 -26.56
CA TRP A 185 3.60 7.24 -25.47
C TRP A 185 3.03 5.86 -25.80
N GLU A 186 2.74 5.58 -27.07
CA GLU A 186 2.29 4.24 -27.48
C GLU A 186 3.37 3.18 -27.26
N TRP A 187 4.65 3.55 -27.45
CA TRP A 187 5.78 2.68 -27.20
C TRP A 187 6.11 2.59 -25.71
N GLY A 188 5.99 3.69 -24.95
CA GLY A 188 6.16 3.69 -23.51
C GLY A 188 5.18 2.75 -22.81
N PHE A 189 3.87 2.98 -22.99
CA PHE A 189 2.84 2.09 -22.44
C PHE A 189 2.93 0.67 -23.01
N GLY A 190 3.35 0.51 -24.27
CA GLY A 190 3.58 -0.80 -24.88
C GLY A 190 4.71 -1.59 -24.19
N VAL A 191 5.83 -0.93 -23.84
CA VAL A 191 6.93 -1.55 -23.09
C VAL A 191 6.48 -1.93 -21.69
N SER A 192 5.76 -1.06 -20.98
CA SER A 192 5.18 -1.37 -19.67
C SER A 192 4.22 -2.57 -19.76
N THR A 193 3.35 -2.59 -20.77
CA THR A 193 2.39 -3.69 -21.03
C THR A 193 3.12 -5.01 -21.27
N LEU A 194 4.13 -5.01 -22.14
CA LEU A 194 4.92 -6.21 -22.44
C LEU A 194 5.67 -6.70 -21.20
N THR A 195 6.20 -5.78 -20.40
CA THR A 195 6.93 -6.10 -19.16
C THR A 195 6.01 -6.80 -18.16
N ILE A 196 4.81 -6.27 -17.91
CA ILE A 196 3.84 -6.94 -17.03
C ILE A 196 3.37 -8.28 -17.63
N PHE A 197 3.11 -8.33 -18.93
CA PHE A 197 2.74 -9.57 -19.62
C PHE A 197 3.78 -10.68 -19.43
N LEU A 198 5.07 -10.35 -19.53
CA LEU A 198 6.17 -11.29 -19.32
C LEU A 198 6.37 -11.66 -17.85
N SER A 199 5.99 -10.80 -16.92
CA SER A 199 6.11 -11.08 -15.47
C SER A 199 5.22 -12.26 -15.04
N ILE A 200 4.04 -12.40 -15.65
CA ILE A 200 3.06 -13.45 -15.35
C ILE A 200 3.63 -14.86 -15.60
N PRO A 201 4.11 -15.23 -16.82
CA PRO A 201 4.69 -16.55 -17.05
C PRO A 201 5.97 -16.79 -16.26
N ILE A 202 6.79 -15.76 -16.00
CA ILE A 202 7.97 -15.89 -15.15
C ILE A 202 7.55 -16.27 -13.72
N PHE A 203 6.54 -15.59 -13.16
CA PHE A 203 6.03 -15.95 -11.84
C PHE A 203 5.42 -17.36 -11.84
N LEU A 204 4.63 -17.71 -12.86
CA LEU A 204 4.04 -19.05 -12.99
C LEU A 204 5.08 -20.16 -13.12
N ALA A 205 6.22 -19.91 -13.77
CA ALA A 205 7.31 -20.89 -13.88
C ALA A 205 7.89 -21.30 -12.53
N GLY A 206 7.76 -20.46 -11.50
CA GLY A 206 8.17 -20.77 -10.13
C GLY A 206 7.14 -21.55 -9.31
N SER A 207 5.92 -21.76 -9.84
CA SER A 207 4.76 -22.25 -9.06
C SER A 207 5.01 -23.59 -8.36
N ALA A 208 5.73 -24.52 -9.01
CA ALA A 208 6.06 -25.83 -8.46
C ALA A 208 6.99 -25.77 -7.23
N PHE A 209 7.71 -24.66 -7.05
CA PHE A 209 8.66 -24.46 -5.95
C PHE A 209 8.13 -23.54 -4.86
N TYR A 210 6.99 -22.88 -5.08
CA TYR A 210 6.44 -21.93 -4.12
C TYR A 210 5.75 -22.62 -2.95
N ARG A 211 6.08 -22.15 -1.75
CA ARG A 211 5.36 -22.45 -0.53
C ARG A 211 4.25 -21.42 -0.35
N ASN A 212 2.99 -21.87 -0.43
CA ASN A 212 1.84 -21.02 -0.17
C ASN A 212 1.39 -21.17 1.29
N LYS A 213 1.36 -20.07 2.02
CA LYS A 213 0.78 -20.02 3.36
C LYS A 213 -0.74 -19.96 3.27
N ILE A 214 -1.42 -20.63 4.20
CA ILE A 214 -2.88 -20.58 4.32
C ILE A 214 -3.24 -19.24 5.02
N PRO A 215 -4.20 -18.46 4.49
CA PRO A 215 -4.68 -17.24 5.14
C PRO A 215 -5.17 -17.54 6.56
N LEU A 216 -4.60 -16.86 7.56
CA LEU A 216 -4.88 -17.06 9.00
C LEU A 216 -5.66 -15.89 9.62
N GLY A 217 -6.02 -14.89 8.81
CA GLY A 217 -6.72 -13.68 9.23
C GLY A 217 -5.82 -12.44 9.21
N SER A 218 -6.43 -11.27 9.03
CA SER A 218 -5.70 -10.00 8.93
C SER A 218 -5.73 -9.23 10.26
N PRO A 219 -4.60 -8.63 10.70
CA PRO A 219 -4.56 -7.70 11.84
C PRO A 219 -5.58 -6.55 11.75
N LEU A 220 -5.93 -6.11 10.53
CA LEU A 220 -6.95 -5.08 10.30
C LEU A 220 -8.34 -5.51 10.79
N THR A 221 -8.68 -6.80 10.67
CA THR A 221 -9.96 -7.32 11.22
C THR A 221 -9.99 -7.22 12.75
N THR A 222 -8.86 -7.49 13.42
CA THR A 222 -8.71 -7.36 14.87
C THR A 222 -8.84 -5.91 15.32
N ILE A 223 -8.19 -4.97 14.61
CA ILE A 223 -8.31 -3.53 14.89
C ILE A 223 -9.78 -3.09 14.75
N GLY A 224 -10.42 -3.41 13.63
CA GLY A 224 -11.83 -3.07 13.39
C GLY A 224 -12.76 -3.66 14.46
N LYS A 225 -12.56 -4.92 14.83
CA LYS A 225 -13.33 -5.60 15.87
C LYS A 225 -13.20 -4.91 17.23
N VAL A 226 -11.99 -4.53 17.67
CA VAL A 226 -11.77 -3.83 18.95
C VAL A 226 -12.42 -2.45 18.95
N LEU A 227 -12.28 -1.69 17.86
CA LEU A 227 -12.89 -0.36 17.72
C LEU A 227 -14.42 -0.44 17.75
N ILE A 228 -15.01 -1.33 16.95
CA ILE A 228 -16.47 -1.52 16.90
C ILE A 228 -17.00 -1.99 18.27
N ALA A 229 -16.33 -2.95 18.92
CA ALA A 229 -16.72 -3.43 20.24
C ALA A 229 -16.68 -2.30 21.28
N SER A 230 -15.64 -1.47 21.27
CA SER A 230 -15.51 -0.32 22.16
C SER A 230 -16.61 0.75 21.91
N LEU A 231 -16.92 1.02 20.64
CA LEU A 231 -17.95 2.00 20.25
C LEU A 231 -19.35 1.52 20.63
N LEU A 232 -19.72 0.29 20.28
CA LEU A 232 -21.01 -0.29 20.64
C LEU A 232 -21.21 -0.34 22.15
N ASN A 233 -20.19 -0.76 22.90
CA ASN A 233 -20.23 -0.78 24.37
C ASN A 233 -20.22 0.62 25.01
N SER A 234 -19.92 1.68 24.24
CA SER A 234 -20.03 3.09 24.67
C SER A 234 -21.37 3.71 24.31
N CYS A 235 -22.00 3.27 23.22
CA CYS A 235 -23.30 3.76 22.75
C CYS A 235 -24.48 3.06 23.42
N MET A 236 -24.29 1.88 24.03
CA MET A 236 -25.32 1.22 24.81
C MET A 236 -25.56 1.96 26.13
N PRO A 237 -26.77 2.48 26.39
CA PRO A 237 -27.08 3.08 27.69
C PRO A 237 -26.89 2.02 28.77
N ARG A 238 -26.17 2.41 29.82
CA ARG A 238 -25.96 1.62 31.03
C ARG A 238 -27.33 1.33 31.63
N SER A 239 -27.93 0.17 31.32
CA SER A 239 -29.16 -0.24 32.00
C SER A 239 -28.86 -0.28 33.49
N SER A 240 -29.52 0.62 34.22
CA SER A 240 -29.36 0.89 35.64
C SER A 240 -29.96 -0.23 36.51
N SER A 241 -29.64 -1.49 36.21
CA SER A 241 -30.24 -2.65 36.88
C SER A 241 -29.22 -3.57 37.56
N ASN A 242 -27.99 -3.11 37.79
CA ASN A 242 -26.97 -3.87 38.57
C ASN A 242 -26.45 -3.10 39.80
N ALA A 243 -27.05 -1.97 40.17
CA ALA A 243 -26.63 -1.18 41.33
C ALA A 243 -27.23 -1.65 42.68
N ILE A 244 -28.03 -2.73 42.70
CA ILE A 244 -28.70 -3.20 43.92
C ILE A 244 -28.00 -4.42 44.56
N ALA A 245 -27.01 -5.03 43.90
CA ALA A 245 -26.32 -6.21 44.47
C ALA A 245 -25.14 -5.90 45.41
N SER A 246 -24.96 -4.63 45.83
CA SER A 246 -23.96 -4.24 46.83
C SER A 246 -24.60 -3.53 48.03
N MET A 247 -25.55 -4.19 48.67
CA MET A 247 -26.12 -3.77 49.96
C MET A 247 -26.36 -5.00 50.83
N SER A 248 -25.26 -5.63 51.25
CA SER A 248 -25.13 -6.64 52.32
C SER A 248 -23.68 -7.12 52.24
N THR A 249 -22.80 -7.00 53.22
CA THR A 249 -22.98 -6.95 54.68
C THR A 249 -21.65 -6.43 55.26
N SER A 250 -21.70 -5.49 56.20
CA SER A 250 -20.60 -5.23 57.16
C SER A 250 -20.44 -6.48 58.06
N PRO A 251 -19.26 -6.86 58.58
CA PRO A 251 -18.72 -6.18 59.78
C PRO A 251 -17.18 -6.16 59.92
N SER A 252 -16.68 -5.18 60.66
CA SER A 252 -15.48 -5.27 61.52
C SER A 252 -15.95 -5.49 62.99
N PRO A 253 -15.14 -5.96 63.99
CA PRO A 253 -13.68 -5.75 64.20
C PRO A 253 -12.83 -6.97 64.71
N THR A 254 -11.51 -6.74 64.76
CA THR A 254 -10.27 -7.46 65.23
C THR A 254 -10.32 -8.25 66.58
N PRO A 255 -9.27 -8.98 67.11
CA PRO A 255 -7.89 -9.33 66.62
C PRO A 255 -7.29 -10.77 66.95
N LEU A 256 -6.04 -11.03 66.48
CA LEU A 256 -4.92 -11.84 67.06
C LEU A 256 -4.75 -13.39 66.88
N SER A 257 -3.47 -13.81 66.91
CA SER A 257 -2.76 -15.13 66.87
C SER A 257 -2.50 -15.76 65.47
N GLU A 258 -1.26 -15.90 64.96
CA GLU A 258 0.00 -16.62 65.34
C GLU A 258 0.07 -18.09 64.87
N GLU A 259 1.24 -18.44 64.29
CA GLU A 259 1.79 -19.79 63.95
C GLU A 259 1.17 -20.57 62.76
N GLU A 260 1.85 -21.37 61.92
CA GLU A 260 3.27 -21.64 61.58
C GLU A 260 3.27 -22.56 60.32
N ILE A 261 4.30 -22.40 59.47
CA ILE A 261 5.10 -23.44 58.75
C ILE A 261 4.49 -24.38 57.69
N ALA A 262 5.08 -24.25 56.48
CA ALA A 262 5.47 -25.25 55.44
C ALA A 262 4.51 -26.43 55.11
N THR A 263 4.23 -26.79 53.86
CA THR A 263 5.15 -27.18 52.77
C THR A 263 4.29 -27.66 51.59
N GLY A 264 4.78 -27.60 50.34
CA GLY A 264 4.35 -28.54 49.29
C GLY A 264 3.83 -27.93 47.98
N ASN A 265 4.62 -28.15 46.93
CA ASN A 265 4.38 -27.76 45.54
C ASN A 265 3.10 -28.34 44.93
N SER A 266 2.29 -27.46 44.35
CA SER A 266 1.53 -27.73 43.11
C SER A 266 1.26 -26.39 42.42
N LYS A 267 2.19 -25.98 41.55
CA LYS A 267 1.99 -24.85 40.62
C LYS A 267 1.00 -25.28 39.54
N ASP A 268 -0.28 -25.26 39.89
CA ASP A 268 -1.35 -25.08 38.91
C ASP A 268 -1.25 -23.64 38.40
N THR A 269 -0.80 -23.51 37.16
CA THR A 269 -0.78 -22.25 36.41
C THR A 269 -2.22 -21.77 36.23
N LYS A 270 -2.72 -21.00 37.20
CA LYS A 270 -3.92 -20.18 37.05
C LYS A 270 -3.72 -19.22 35.86
N PRO A 271 -4.70 -19.05 34.96
CA PRO A 271 -4.61 -18.01 33.96
C PRO A 271 -4.64 -16.66 34.68
N SER A 272 -3.54 -15.92 34.59
CA SER A 272 -3.46 -14.54 35.05
C SER A 272 -4.57 -13.73 34.38
N HIS A 273 -5.50 -13.24 35.17
CA HIS A 273 -6.41 -12.17 34.76
C HIS A 273 -5.54 -10.92 34.51
N GLU A 274 -5.03 -10.76 33.27
CA GLU A 274 -4.37 -9.52 32.86
C GLU A 274 -5.41 -8.40 32.87
N SER A 275 -5.23 -7.43 33.76
CA SER A 275 -6.02 -6.21 33.75
C SER A 275 -5.61 -5.32 32.57
N PRO A 276 -6.56 -4.76 31.81
CA PRO A 276 -6.24 -3.84 30.71
C PRO A 276 -5.48 -2.60 31.20
N SER A 277 -4.53 -2.11 30.40
CA SER A 277 -3.78 -0.87 30.70
C SER A 277 -4.71 0.34 30.84
N GLU A 278 -4.35 1.27 31.72
CA GLU A 278 -5.03 2.55 31.95
C GLU A 278 -4.85 3.56 30.80
N SER A 279 -3.98 3.27 29.83
CA SER A 279 -3.85 4.08 28.62
C SER A 279 -4.99 3.81 27.64
N LEU A 280 -5.54 4.87 27.03
CA LEU A 280 -6.71 4.80 26.12
C LEU A 280 -7.91 4.05 26.75
N LYS A 281 -8.30 4.44 27.98
CA LYS A 281 -9.35 3.77 28.78
C LYS A 281 -10.67 3.54 28.04
N PHE A 282 -10.99 4.36 27.04
CA PHE A 282 -12.20 4.18 26.25
C PHE A 282 -12.24 2.79 25.57
N LEU A 283 -11.09 2.30 25.09
CA LEU A 283 -10.98 1.00 24.42
C LEU A 283 -11.14 -0.18 25.38
N ASN A 284 -10.88 0.00 26.68
CA ASN A 284 -11.05 -1.05 27.69
C ASN A 284 -12.50 -1.55 27.75
N ARG A 285 -13.45 -0.71 27.32
CA ARG A 285 -14.87 -1.09 27.20
C ARG A 285 -15.09 -2.26 26.24
N ALA A 286 -14.18 -2.53 25.31
CA ALA A 286 -14.25 -3.69 24.40
C ALA A 286 -14.12 -5.04 25.13
N VAL A 287 -13.48 -5.08 26.31
CA VAL A 287 -13.20 -6.31 27.06
C VAL A 287 -13.87 -6.33 28.44
N VAL A 288 -14.08 -5.16 29.06
CA VAL A 288 -14.67 -5.02 30.40
C VAL A 288 -16.19 -5.22 30.41
N ASN A 289 -16.87 -4.80 29.34
CA ASN A 289 -18.33 -4.93 29.25
C ASN A 289 -18.73 -6.24 28.56
N LYS A 290 -19.87 -6.81 28.94
CA LYS A 290 -20.42 -8.02 28.31
C LYS A 290 -20.58 -7.76 26.81
N PRO A 291 -19.99 -8.57 25.92
CA PRO A 291 -19.98 -8.29 24.49
C PRO A 291 -21.41 -8.31 23.94
N ALA A 292 -21.78 -7.30 23.16
CA ALA A 292 -23.11 -7.22 22.51
C ALA A 292 -23.36 -8.38 21.54
N CYS A 293 -22.30 -9.01 21.00
CA CYS A 293 -22.35 -10.16 20.09
C CYS A 293 -21.12 -11.07 20.28
N ASN A 294 -21.28 -12.39 20.10
CA ASN A 294 -20.18 -13.35 20.23
C ASN A 294 -19.01 -13.10 19.25
N MET A 295 -19.28 -12.60 18.04
CA MET A 295 -18.23 -12.23 17.06
C MET A 295 -17.33 -11.07 17.53
N LEU A 296 -17.79 -10.25 18.47
CA LEU A 296 -17.10 -9.05 18.98
C LEU A 296 -16.34 -9.30 20.29
N LYS A 297 -16.22 -10.57 20.72
CA LYS A 297 -15.46 -10.92 21.94
C LYS A 297 -13.96 -10.73 21.71
N CYS A 298 -13.36 -9.75 22.36
CA CYS A 298 -11.93 -9.43 22.25
C CYS A 298 -11.15 -10.00 23.45
N SER A 299 -9.90 -10.43 23.22
CA SER A 299 -8.97 -10.73 24.32
C SER A 299 -8.27 -9.45 24.81
N VAL A 300 -7.73 -9.48 26.03
CA VAL A 300 -6.93 -8.37 26.58
C VAL A 300 -5.69 -8.13 25.72
N GLN A 301 -5.05 -9.20 25.23
CA GLN A 301 -3.90 -9.10 24.33
C GLN A 301 -4.24 -8.36 23.02
N GLN A 302 -5.35 -8.72 22.36
CA GLN A 302 -5.79 -8.04 21.13
C GLN A 302 -6.07 -6.55 21.38
N LEU A 303 -6.62 -6.21 22.54
CA LEU A 303 -6.87 -4.83 22.93
C LEU A 303 -5.56 -4.05 23.11
N GLU A 304 -4.57 -4.61 23.82
CA GLU A 304 -3.29 -3.94 24.05
C GLU A 304 -2.49 -3.77 22.75
N GLU A 305 -2.51 -4.75 21.85
CA GLU A 305 -1.92 -4.62 20.51
C GLU A 305 -2.54 -3.44 19.72
N VAL A 306 -3.87 -3.30 19.75
CA VAL A 306 -4.57 -2.18 19.09
C VAL A 306 -4.22 -0.83 19.73
N LYS A 307 -4.08 -0.77 21.06
CA LYS A 307 -3.63 0.46 21.74
C LYS A 307 -2.23 0.87 21.30
N ILE A 308 -1.31 -0.09 21.12
CA ILE A 308 0.04 0.17 20.63
C ILE A 308 -0.04 0.78 19.23
N VAL A 309 -0.84 0.21 18.32
CA VAL A 309 -1.04 0.75 16.96
C VAL A 309 -1.58 2.18 17.01
N ILE A 310 -2.59 2.47 17.84
CA ILE A 310 -3.17 3.82 17.97
C ILE A 310 -2.15 4.83 18.50
N LYS A 311 -1.26 4.41 19.42
CA LYS A 311 -0.18 5.28 19.93
C LYS A 311 0.87 5.61 18.87
N ILE A 312 1.01 4.79 17.82
CA ILE A 312 1.95 5.02 16.71
C ILE A 312 1.34 5.95 15.63
N LEU A 313 0.01 6.05 15.54
CA LEU A 313 -0.67 6.90 14.54
C LEU A 313 -0.19 8.36 14.47
N PRO A 314 0.11 9.06 15.57
CA PRO A 314 0.64 10.42 15.49
C PRO A 314 1.97 10.50 14.73
N VAL A 315 2.86 9.52 14.93
CA VAL A 315 4.13 9.44 14.20
C VAL A 315 3.89 9.21 12.72
N PHE A 316 2.94 8.32 12.38
CA PHE A 316 2.50 8.13 11.00
C PHE A 316 1.94 9.42 10.40
N GLY A 317 1.17 10.20 11.16
CA GLY A 317 0.64 11.50 10.72
C GLY A 317 1.73 12.48 10.29
N CYS A 318 2.86 12.53 10.99
CA CYS A 318 4.01 13.36 10.58
C CYS A 318 4.58 12.95 9.21
N THR A 319 4.54 11.65 8.87
CA THR A 319 5.04 11.16 7.58
C THR A 319 4.15 11.55 6.39
N ILE A 320 2.88 11.89 6.62
CA ILE A 320 1.97 12.34 5.57
C ILE A 320 2.48 13.65 4.93
N MET A 321 2.98 14.57 5.76
CA MET A 321 3.54 15.83 5.28
C MET A 321 4.77 15.59 4.38
N LEU A 322 5.65 14.67 4.77
CA LEU A 322 6.82 14.30 3.96
C LEU A 322 6.40 13.71 2.60
N ASN A 323 5.40 12.83 2.57
CA ASN A 323 4.88 12.26 1.32
C ASN A 323 4.22 13.32 0.43
N CYS A 324 3.59 14.35 1.01
CA CYS A 324 3.08 15.49 0.26
C CYS A 324 4.20 16.23 -0.48
N CYS A 325 5.34 16.49 0.19
CA CYS A 325 6.51 17.09 -0.44
C CYS A 325 7.07 16.21 -1.59
N LEU A 326 7.13 14.89 -1.39
CA LEU A 326 7.59 13.96 -2.44
C LEU A 326 6.64 13.96 -3.66
N ALA A 327 5.33 14.06 -3.45
CA ALA A 327 4.34 14.12 -4.52
C ALA A 327 4.45 15.40 -5.37
N GLN A 328 4.86 16.52 -4.76
CA GLN A 328 5.15 17.76 -5.51
C GLN A 328 6.38 17.60 -6.40
N LEU A 329 7.42 16.93 -5.90
CA LEU A 329 8.65 16.64 -6.64
C LEU A 329 8.38 15.77 -7.88
N SER A 330 7.45 14.83 -7.80
CA SER A 330 7.10 13.93 -8.92
C SER A 330 6.15 14.55 -9.94
N THR A 331 5.61 15.75 -9.70
CA THR A 331 4.60 16.38 -10.59
C THR A 331 5.03 17.76 -11.07
N PHE A 332 4.90 18.78 -10.22
CA PHE A 332 5.21 20.17 -10.59
C PHE A 332 6.68 20.35 -11.00
N SER A 333 7.62 19.68 -10.33
CA SER A 333 9.03 19.77 -10.72
C SER A 333 9.31 19.15 -12.09
N VAL A 334 8.57 18.12 -12.49
CA VAL A 334 8.67 17.50 -13.83
C VAL A 334 8.15 18.48 -14.89
N GLN A 335 7.01 19.12 -14.65
CA GLN A 335 6.47 20.17 -15.53
C GLN A 335 7.41 21.38 -15.62
N GLN A 336 8.01 21.80 -14.50
CA GLN A 336 9.01 22.86 -14.51
C GLN A 336 10.23 22.46 -15.35
N ALA A 337 10.75 21.24 -15.15
CA ALA A 337 11.87 20.71 -15.93
C ALA A 337 11.55 20.66 -17.44
N ALA A 338 10.29 20.47 -17.82
CA ALA A 338 9.87 20.49 -19.23
C ALA A 338 10.04 21.86 -19.89
N THR A 339 9.99 22.95 -19.11
CA THR A 339 10.19 24.33 -19.60
C THR A 339 11.65 24.80 -19.53
N MET A 340 12.53 24.04 -18.88
CA MET A 340 13.93 24.39 -18.68
C MET A 340 14.82 23.85 -19.81
N ASN A 341 16.02 24.43 -19.95
CA ASN A 341 17.01 23.87 -20.86
C ASN A 341 17.59 22.58 -20.26
N THR A 342 17.19 21.43 -20.82
CA THR A 342 17.63 20.11 -20.36
C THR A 342 18.88 19.57 -21.07
N LYS A 343 19.61 20.42 -21.81
CA LYS A 343 20.84 20.02 -22.51
C LYS A 343 22.08 20.20 -21.62
N LEU A 344 22.76 19.09 -21.33
CA LEU A 344 24.09 19.06 -20.74
C LEU A 344 25.11 18.73 -21.85
N GLY A 345 25.58 19.76 -22.56
CA GLY A 345 26.42 19.58 -23.76
C GLY A 345 25.66 18.87 -24.87
N SER A 346 26.12 17.67 -25.26
CA SER A 346 25.43 16.81 -26.24
C SER A 346 24.37 15.89 -25.60
N LEU A 347 24.33 15.76 -24.27
CA LEU A 347 23.42 14.87 -23.56
C LEU A 347 22.13 15.61 -23.17
N LYS A 348 20.97 15.08 -23.55
CA LYS A 348 19.66 15.60 -23.08
C LYS A 348 19.23 14.81 -21.84
N VAL A 349 19.04 15.48 -20.72
CA VAL A 349 18.54 14.88 -19.47
C VAL A 349 17.01 14.87 -19.50
N HIS A 350 16.38 13.74 -19.17
CA HIS A 350 14.91 13.64 -19.16
C HIS A 350 14.29 14.30 -17.92
N GLN A 351 13.06 14.80 -18.05
CA GLN A 351 12.42 15.62 -17.02
C GLN A 351 12.29 14.94 -15.64
N PRO A 352 11.97 13.63 -15.52
CA PRO A 352 11.87 12.96 -14.22
C PRO A 352 13.21 12.84 -13.46
N LEU A 353 14.35 12.93 -14.15
CA LEU A 353 15.70 12.89 -13.55
C LEU A 353 16.22 14.26 -13.10
N PHE A 354 15.57 15.34 -13.55
CA PHE A 354 16.01 16.70 -13.31
C PHE A 354 15.95 17.14 -11.83
N PRO A 355 14.93 16.77 -11.02
CA PRO A 355 14.89 17.10 -9.60
C PRO A 355 16.04 16.48 -8.81
N PHE A 356 16.47 15.27 -9.18
CA PHE A 356 17.62 14.59 -8.57
C PHE A 356 18.97 15.21 -8.97
N SER A 357 19.04 15.82 -10.15
CA SER A 357 20.26 16.44 -10.68
C SER A 357 20.61 17.76 -9.96
N LEU A 358 19.60 18.53 -9.54
CA LEU A 358 19.76 19.77 -8.78
C LEU A 358 20.26 19.53 -7.35
N LEU A 359 19.85 18.43 -6.71
CA LEU A 359 20.33 18.04 -5.38
C LEU A 359 21.79 17.59 -5.35
N SER A 360 22.34 17.12 -6.48
CA SER A 360 23.74 16.74 -6.59
C SER A 360 24.68 17.92 -6.88
N SER A 361 24.16 19.11 -7.16
CA SER A 361 24.94 20.31 -7.51
C SER A 361 24.93 21.39 -6.43
N SER A 362 24.48 21.07 -5.20
CA SER A 362 24.51 21.96 -4.03
C SER A 362 25.56 21.53 -3.02
#